data_AF-Q3KZ77-F1
#
_entry.id   AF-Q3KZ77-F1
#
_cell.length_a   1.000
_cell.length_b   1.000
_cell.length_c   1.000
_cell.angle_alpha   90.00
_cell.angle_beta   90.00
_cell.angle_gamma   90.00
#
_symmetry.space_group_name_H-M   'P 1'
#
loop_
_entity.id
_entity.type
_entity.pdbx_description
1 polymer ?
#
loop_
_entity_poly.entity_id
_entity_poly.type
_entity_poly.pdbx_seq_one_letter_code
_entity_poly.pdbx_strand_id
1 'polypeptide(L)'
;MSTTYSSVADDGYGQDLYMLNGCLDDIEWFEKKLRKGLKFSTQGHKSRSNPNKQHSDEELPSSTVAIDSLQKIKFSLNITEKIRKSLPYLSKEVFIYLIKIVRKLHTVAKQKHPGNYNPNIVVDVIEPLLNEATITSIFNLLSVRAKELWLDLGPAWNTP
;
A
#
# COMPACT_ATOMS: atom_id res chain seq x y z
N MET A 1 23.23 1.84 -44.20
CA MET A 1 23.28 2.17 -42.77
C MET A 1 22.09 1.49 -42.11
N SER A 2 22.29 0.30 -41.57
CA SER A 2 21.23 -0.46 -40.91
C SER A 2 21.08 0.07 -39.49
N THR A 3 19.95 0.71 -39.21
CA THR A 3 19.55 1.06 -37.85
C THR A 3 19.18 -0.24 -37.16
N THR A 4 20.14 -0.80 -36.42
CA THR A 4 19.90 -1.89 -35.47
C THR A 4 18.97 -1.34 -34.40
N TYR A 5 17.66 -1.58 -34.54
CA TYR A 5 16.75 -1.47 -33.43
C TYR A 5 17.21 -2.50 -32.41
N SER A 6 17.66 -2.00 -31.25
CA SER A 6 18.10 -2.81 -30.12
C SER A 6 17.01 -3.81 -29.74
N SER A 7 17.18 -5.02 -30.25
CA SER A 7 16.56 -6.23 -29.76
C SER A 7 16.99 -6.42 -28.29
N VAL A 8 16.03 -6.74 -27.42
CA VAL A 8 16.21 -7.19 -26.03
C VAL A 8 16.47 -6.10 -24.97
N ALA A 9 15.58 -5.12 -24.85
CA ALA A 9 15.23 -4.55 -23.54
C ALA A 9 13.88 -5.19 -23.15
N ASP A 10 13.91 -6.42 -22.62
CA ASP A 10 13.79 -6.71 -21.20
C ASP A 10 12.34 -7.18 -20.90
N ASP A 11 12.09 -8.43 -21.26
CA ASP A 11 10.90 -9.21 -20.91
C ASP A 11 10.59 -9.15 -19.40
N GLY A 12 11.64 -9.13 -18.56
CA GLY A 12 11.55 -8.92 -17.12
C GLY A 12 11.00 -7.55 -16.73
N TYR A 13 11.50 -6.47 -17.33
CA TYR A 13 11.04 -5.10 -17.04
C TYR A 13 9.60 -4.84 -17.50
N GLY A 14 9.22 -5.33 -18.68
CA GLY A 14 7.84 -5.26 -19.14
C GLY A 14 6.88 -5.99 -18.20
N GLN A 15 7.28 -7.15 -17.71
CA GLN A 15 6.51 -7.93 -16.74
C GLN A 15 6.43 -7.24 -15.37
N ASP A 16 7.52 -6.65 -14.88
CA ASP A 16 7.55 -5.90 -13.63
C ASP A 16 6.57 -4.71 -13.66
N LEU A 17 6.56 -3.95 -14.76
CA LEU A 17 5.64 -2.83 -14.94
C LEU A 17 4.18 -3.29 -15.01
N TYR A 18 3.91 -4.38 -15.72
CA TYR A 18 2.57 -4.96 -15.80
C TYR A 18 2.06 -5.38 -14.41
N MET A 19 2.90 -6.09 -13.65
CA MET A 19 2.56 -6.54 -12.30
C MET A 19 2.39 -5.37 -11.33
N LEU A 20 3.26 -4.35 -11.41
CA LEU A 20 3.14 -3.14 -10.60
C LEU A 20 1.82 -2.43 -10.88
N ASN A 21 1.45 -2.23 -12.14
CA ASN A 21 0.20 -1.55 -12.49
C ASN A 21 -1.02 -2.30 -11.95
N GLY A 22 -1.08 -3.63 -12.12
CA GLY A 22 -2.16 -4.43 -11.55
C GLY A 22 -2.26 -4.32 -10.03
N CYS A 23 -1.12 -4.33 -9.32
CA CYS A 23 -1.11 -4.11 -7.88
C CYS A 23 -1.59 -2.70 -7.51
N LEU A 24 -1.20 -1.67 -8.27
CA LEU A 24 -1.61 -0.29 -8.02
C LEU A 24 -3.11 -0.09 -8.21
N ASP A 25 -3.73 -0.75 -9.19
CA ASP A 25 -5.19 -0.72 -9.40
C ASP A 25 -5.94 -1.32 -8.20
N ASP A 26 -5.50 -2.49 -7.71
CA ASP A 26 -6.06 -3.14 -6.53
C ASP A 26 -5.91 -2.27 -5.27
N ILE A 27 -4.73 -1.68 -5.09
CA ILE A 27 -4.41 -0.79 -3.97
C ILE A 27 -5.27 0.48 -4.03
N GLU A 28 -5.47 1.06 -5.22
CA GLU A 28 -6.30 2.25 -5.40
C GLU A 28 -7.77 1.93 -5.07
N TRP A 29 -8.27 0.78 -5.51
CA TRP A 29 -9.61 0.30 -5.14
C TRP A 29 -9.74 0.15 -3.63
N PHE A 30 -8.76 -0.49 -2.98
CA PHE A 30 -8.72 -0.64 -1.52
C PHE A 30 -8.73 0.71 -0.81
N GLU A 31 -7.90 1.66 -1.25
CA GLU A 31 -7.80 2.99 -0.64
C GLU A 31 -9.13 3.77 -0.77
N LYS A 32 -9.79 3.67 -1.94
CA LYS A 32 -11.12 4.24 -2.18
C LYS A 32 -12.14 3.64 -1.21
N LYS A 33 -12.16 2.31 -1.04
CA LYS A 33 -13.06 1.62 -0.11
C LYS A 33 -12.79 1.99 1.35
N LEU A 34 -11.53 1.96 1.78
CA LEU A 34 -11.09 2.38 3.11
C LEU A 34 -11.55 3.81 3.41
N ARG A 35 -11.36 4.75 2.47
CA ARG A 35 -11.80 6.15 2.63
C ARG A 35 -13.31 6.28 2.76
N LYS A 36 -14.09 5.53 1.98
CA LYS A 36 -15.55 5.52 2.05
C LYS A 36 -16.05 4.99 3.40
N GLY A 37 -15.55 3.82 3.82
CA GLY A 37 -15.91 3.21 5.12
C GLY A 37 -15.58 4.11 6.31
N LEU A 38 -14.41 4.79 6.30
CA LEU A 38 -14.05 5.75 7.34
C LEU A 38 -14.99 6.97 7.37
N LYS A 39 -15.38 7.51 6.22
CA LYS A 39 -16.36 8.62 6.17
C LYS A 39 -17.73 8.18 6.68
N PHE A 40 -18.17 6.98 6.33
CA PHE A 40 -19.45 6.47 6.79
C PHE A 40 -19.43 6.23 8.30
N SER A 41 -18.37 5.64 8.85
CA SER A 41 -18.24 5.42 10.29
C SER A 41 -18.34 6.69 11.13
N THR A 42 -17.79 7.81 10.63
CA THR A 42 -17.83 9.10 11.32
C THR A 42 -19.17 9.81 11.16
N GLN A 43 -19.91 9.55 10.08
CA GLN A 43 -21.24 10.12 9.82
C GLN A 43 -22.40 9.30 10.42
N GLY A 44 -22.27 7.97 10.52
CA GLY A 44 -23.28 7.06 11.07
C GLY A 44 -23.56 7.27 12.57
N HIS A 45 -22.66 7.93 13.30
CA HIS A 45 -22.93 8.39 14.66
C HIS A 45 -23.95 9.54 14.74
N LYS A 46 -24.29 10.21 13.63
CA LYS A 46 -25.23 11.36 13.59
C LYS A 46 -26.60 11.05 12.98
N SER A 47 -26.81 9.91 12.32
CA SER A 47 -28.10 9.60 11.70
C SER A 47 -28.41 8.11 11.73
N ARG A 48 -29.18 7.68 12.74
CA ARG A 48 -29.97 6.45 12.69
C ARG A 48 -31.24 6.75 11.88
N SER A 49 -31.35 6.24 10.66
CA SER A 49 -32.60 5.77 10.03
C SER A 49 -32.42 5.60 8.53
N ASN A 50 -32.15 4.37 8.06
CA ASN A 50 -32.88 3.77 6.92
C ASN A 50 -32.35 2.35 6.65
N PRO A 51 -33.18 1.29 6.79
CA PRO A 51 -32.74 -0.10 6.67
C PRO A 51 -32.64 -0.63 5.23
N ASN A 52 -32.67 0.22 4.20
CA ASN A 52 -32.88 -0.21 2.81
C ASN A 52 -31.82 0.23 1.78
N LYS A 53 -30.62 0.64 2.24
CA LYS A 53 -29.49 0.92 1.34
C LYS A 53 -28.53 -0.25 1.32
N GLN A 54 -28.08 -0.63 0.12
CA GLN A 54 -27.13 -1.71 -0.13
C GLN A 54 -25.90 -1.56 0.78
N HIS A 55 -25.84 -2.42 1.80
CA HIS A 55 -24.89 -2.36 2.91
C HIS A 55 -23.41 -2.49 2.51
N SER A 56 -23.11 -3.05 1.33
CA SER A 56 -21.75 -3.45 0.98
C SER A 56 -20.80 -2.28 0.74
N ASP A 57 -21.28 -1.09 0.36
CA ASP A 57 -20.44 0.06 0.00
C ASP A 57 -20.12 1.03 1.14
N GLU A 58 -20.77 0.83 2.29
CA GLU A 58 -20.68 1.68 3.47
C GLU A 58 -19.75 1.10 4.55
N GLU A 59 -19.30 -0.15 4.37
CA GLU A 59 -18.43 -0.86 5.30
C GLU A 59 -16.94 -0.71 4.97
N LEU A 60 -16.10 -0.75 6.01
CA LEU A 60 -14.65 -0.83 5.85
C LEU A 60 -14.26 -2.13 5.13
N PRO A 61 -13.12 -2.15 4.39
CA PRO A 61 -12.60 -3.40 3.83
C PRO A 61 -12.46 -4.49 4.89
N SER A 62 -12.68 -5.76 4.56
CA SER A 62 -12.45 -6.84 5.52
C SER A 62 -10.95 -6.95 5.87
N SER A 63 -10.63 -7.61 6.99
CA SER A 63 -9.23 -7.87 7.37
C SER A 63 -8.47 -8.62 6.28
N THR A 64 -9.11 -9.59 5.62
CA THR A 64 -8.51 -10.33 4.51
C THR A 64 -8.13 -9.41 3.35
N VAL A 65 -9.01 -8.49 2.95
CA VAL A 65 -8.74 -7.52 1.88
C VAL A 65 -7.64 -6.54 2.30
N ALA A 66 -7.63 -6.12 3.55
CA ALA A 66 -6.59 -5.24 4.08
C ALA A 66 -5.21 -5.93 4.10
N ILE A 67 -5.15 -7.20 4.51
CA ILE A 67 -3.93 -8.01 4.46
C ILE A 67 -3.46 -8.17 3.02
N ASP A 68 -4.31 -8.64 2.10
CA ASP A 68 -3.96 -8.80 0.68
C ASP A 68 -3.44 -7.49 0.07
N SER A 69 -4.07 -6.35 0.39
CA SER A 69 -3.61 -5.03 -0.06
C SER A 69 -2.25 -4.66 0.52
N LEU A 70 -1.96 -5.00 1.79
CA LEU A 70 -0.65 -4.78 2.39
C LEU A 70 0.43 -5.66 1.74
N GLN A 71 0.12 -6.91 1.42
CA GLN A 71 1.04 -7.80 0.71
C GLN A 71 1.37 -7.24 -0.68
N LYS A 72 0.35 -6.76 -1.41
CA LYS A 72 0.51 -6.06 -2.70
C LYS A 72 1.31 -4.78 -2.56
N ILE A 73 1.13 -4.00 -1.48
CA ILE A 73 1.96 -2.82 -1.22
C ILE A 73 3.44 -3.22 -1.05
N LYS A 74 3.75 -4.25 -0.27
CA LYS A 74 5.13 -4.72 -0.06
C LYS A 74 5.77 -5.17 -1.38
N PHE A 75 5.02 -5.95 -2.17
CA PHE A 75 5.43 -6.37 -3.49
C PHE A 75 5.69 -5.18 -4.43
N SER A 76 4.76 -4.23 -4.49
CA SER A 76 4.88 -3.00 -5.28
C SER A 76 6.07 -2.15 -4.87
N LEU A 77 6.38 -2.05 -3.56
CA LEU A 77 7.58 -1.35 -3.07
C LEU A 77 8.86 -2.00 -3.61
N ASN A 78 8.96 -3.34 -3.58
CA ASN A 78 10.10 -4.07 -4.11
C ASN A 78 10.25 -3.91 -5.64
N ILE A 79 9.15 -4.01 -6.41
CA ILE A 79 9.20 -3.78 -7.86
C ILE A 79 9.59 -2.33 -8.15
N THR A 80 9.00 -1.37 -7.43
CA THR A 80 9.29 0.05 -7.63
C THR A 80 10.76 0.35 -7.43
N GLU A 81 11.42 -0.28 -6.46
CA GLU A 81 12.88 -0.18 -6.29
C GLU A 81 13.63 -0.78 -7.46
N LYS A 82 13.24 -1.97 -7.93
CA LYS A 82 13.87 -2.66 -9.06
C LYS A 82 13.88 -1.81 -10.33
N ILE A 83 12.77 -1.15 -10.64
CA ILE A 83 12.62 -0.31 -11.84
C ILE A 83 13.07 1.16 -11.64
N ARG A 84 13.44 1.55 -10.41
CA ARG A 84 13.70 2.95 -10.03
C ARG A 84 14.74 3.66 -10.88
N LYS A 85 15.79 2.94 -11.31
CA LYS A 85 16.85 3.50 -12.15
C LYS A 85 16.33 3.93 -13.53
N SER A 86 15.35 3.20 -14.06
CA SER A 86 14.76 3.48 -15.38
C SER A 86 13.69 4.57 -15.32
N LEU A 87 12.94 4.68 -14.20
CA LEU A 87 11.82 5.62 -14.03
C LEU A 87 11.88 6.39 -12.70
N PRO A 88 12.92 7.19 -12.44
CA PRO A 88 13.19 7.74 -11.10
C PRO A 88 12.08 8.64 -10.55
N TYR A 89 11.49 9.50 -11.39
CA TYR A 89 10.43 10.41 -10.97
C TYR A 89 9.12 9.66 -10.64
N LEU A 90 8.72 8.72 -11.50
CA LEU A 90 7.51 7.93 -11.28
C LEU A 90 7.67 7.01 -10.06
N SER A 91 8.81 6.34 -9.93
CA SER A 91 9.10 5.48 -8.77
C SER A 91 9.00 6.24 -7.45
N LYS A 92 9.50 7.49 -7.40
CA LYS A 92 9.39 8.32 -6.19
C LYS A 92 7.94 8.60 -5.81
N GLU A 93 7.09 8.96 -6.77
CA GLU A 93 5.66 9.21 -6.52
C GLU A 93 4.94 7.93 -6.06
N VAL A 94 5.25 6.79 -6.68
CA VAL A 94 4.72 5.48 -6.26
C VAL A 94 5.13 5.13 -4.84
N PHE A 95 6.41 5.30 -4.46
CA PHE A 95 6.85 5.11 -3.08
C PHE A 95 6.05 5.97 -2.09
N ILE A 96 5.92 7.27 -2.38
CA ILE A 96 5.19 8.21 -1.53
C ILE A 96 3.73 7.77 -1.38
N TYR A 97 3.08 7.36 -2.47
CA TYR A 97 1.70 6.87 -2.46
C TYR A 97 1.55 5.64 -1.56
N LEU A 98 2.37 4.61 -1.78
CA LEU A 98 2.32 3.35 -1.02
C LEU A 98 2.58 3.57 0.49
N ILE A 99 3.61 4.36 0.83
CA ILE A 99 3.94 4.72 2.22
C ILE A 99 2.76 5.42 2.92
N LYS A 100 2.07 6.34 2.23
CA LYS A 100 0.91 7.05 2.78
C LYS A 100 -0.22 6.08 3.13
N ILE A 101 -0.48 5.06 2.31
CA ILE A 101 -1.53 4.08 2.56
C ILE A 101 -1.21 3.23 3.78
N VAL A 102 0.01 2.70 3.89
CA VAL A 102 0.46 1.91 5.05
C VAL A 102 0.28 2.69 6.34
N ARG A 103 0.76 3.94 6.38
CA ARG A 103 0.62 4.81 7.55
C ARG A 103 -0.84 5.09 7.92
N LYS A 104 -1.68 5.33 6.91
CA LYS A 104 -3.11 5.58 7.11
C LYS A 104 -3.79 4.35 7.71
N LEU A 105 -3.57 3.17 7.14
CA LEU A 105 -4.16 1.92 7.65
C LEU A 105 -3.65 1.60 9.05
N HIS A 106 -2.34 1.78 9.31
CA HIS A 106 -1.77 1.57 10.63
C HIS A 106 -2.41 2.48 11.69
N THR A 107 -2.57 3.76 11.35
CA THR A 107 -3.23 4.73 12.24
C THR A 107 -4.69 4.34 12.51
N VAL A 108 -5.43 3.93 11.47
CA VAL A 108 -6.83 3.49 11.59
C VAL A 108 -6.94 2.25 12.47
N ALA A 109 -6.08 1.24 12.28
CA ALA A 109 -6.10 0.01 13.06
C ALA A 109 -5.81 0.24 14.56
N LYS A 110 -5.01 1.27 14.90
CA LYS A 110 -4.73 1.64 16.28
C LYS A 110 -5.85 2.46 16.94
N GLN A 111 -6.81 2.99 16.18
CA GLN A 111 -7.94 3.74 16.73
C GLN A 111 -9.01 2.79 17.28
N LYS A 112 -9.64 3.15 18.41
CA LYS A 112 -10.63 2.32 19.13
C LYS A 112 -12.02 2.25 18.45
N HIS A 113 -12.23 2.86 17.28
CA HIS A 113 -13.53 2.96 16.58
C HIS A 113 -13.39 2.80 15.05
N PRO A 114 -14.48 2.49 14.34
CA PRO A 114 -15.15 1.19 14.29
C PRO A 114 -14.69 0.46 13.02
N GLY A 115 -13.89 -0.59 13.17
CA GLY A 115 -13.48 -1.42 12.04
C GLY A 115 -13.10 -2.85 12.39
N ASN A 116 -13.11 -3.22 13.68
CA ASN A 116 -12.68 -4.52 14.17
C ASN A 116 -11.35 -5.02 13.59
N TYR A 117 -10.51 -4.13 13.05
CA TYR A 117 -9.17 -4.51 12.66
C TYR A 117 -8.39 -4.85 13.91
N ASN A 118 -7.67 -5.97 13.85
CA ASN A 118 -6.61 -6.23 14.80
C ASN A 118 -5.68 -4.99 14.82
N PRO A 119 -5.38 -4.40 16.00
CA PRO A 119 -4.46 -3.27 16.11
C PRO A 119 -3.05 -3.52 15.53
N ASN A 120 -2.70 -4.79 15.31
CA ASN A 120 -1.45 -5.23 14.70
C ASN A 120 -1.63 -5.73 13.26
N ILE A 121 -2.79 -5.53 12.62
CA ILE A 121 -3.06 -6.00 11.24
C ILE A 121 -1.99 -5.58 10.23
N VAL A 122 -1.34 -4.42 10.41
CA VAL A 122 -0.24 -3.99 9.55
C VAL A 122 1.08 -4.68 9.93
N VAL A 123 1.35 -4.76 11.24
CA VAL A 123 2.57 -5.35 11.81
C VAL A 123 2.67 -6.85 11.48
N ASP A 124 1.53 -7.54 11.45
CA ASP A 124 1.45 -9.00 11.30
C ASP A 124 1.60 -9.47 9.83
N VAL A 125 1.73 -8.56 8.84
CA VAL A 125 1.89 -8.92 7.42
C VAL A 125 3.35 -9.19 7.08
N ILE A 126 3.73 -10.46 7.16
CA ILE A 126 5.10 -10.94 6.95
C ILE A 126 5.47 -10.97 5.46
N GLU A 127 4.63 -11.51 4.59
CA GLU A 127 4.99 -11.76 3.19
C GLU A 127 4.45 -10.71 2.21
N PRO A 128 5.17 -10.39 1.12
CA PRO A 128 6.60 -10.64 0.93
C PRO A 128 7.45 -9.76 1.85
N LEU A 129 8.68 -10.17 2.18
CA LEU A 129 9.62 -9.29 2.89
C LEU A 129 10.12 -8.17 1.96
N LEU A 130 10.54 -7.04 2.55
CA LEU A 130 11.09 -5.92 1.79
C LEU A 130 12.59 -6.12 1.59
N ASN A 131 13.07 -5.98 0.36
CA ASN A 131 14.50 -6.08 0.08
C ASN A 131 15.28 -4.96 0.78
N GLU A 132 16.55 -5.19 1.09
CA GLU A 132 17.41 -4.20 1.76
C GLU A 132 17.48 -2.86 1.01
N ALA A 133 17.56 -2.90 -0.33
CA ALA A 133 17.53 -1.71 -1.18
C ALA A 133 16.19 -0.96 -1.06
N THR A 134 15.08 -1.68 -0.99
CA THR A 134 13.73 -1.11 -0.82
C THR A 134 13.61 -0.40 0.53
N ILE A 135 14.06 -1.06 1.61
CA ILE A 135 14.09 -0.47 2.96
C ILE A 135 14.93 0.81 2.94
N THR A 136 16.14 0.76 2.37
CA THR A 136 17.02 1.93 2.26
C THR A 136 16.33 3.09 1.52
N SER A 137 15.68 2.82 0.40
CA SER A 137 14.94 3.84 -0.36
C SER A 137 13.77 4.42 0.41
N ILE A 138 13.01 3.61 1.15
CA ILE A 138 11.93 4.08 2.03
C ILE A 138 12.51 5.05 3.07
N PHE A 139 13.57 4.66 3.78
CA PHE A 139 14.18 5.51 4.80
C PHE A 139 14.77 6.80 4.20
N ASN A 140 15.24 6.81 2.96
CA ASN A 140 15.69 8.03 2.32
C ASN A 140 14.54 9.01 1.98
N LEU A 141 13.32 8.51 1.82
CA LEU A 141 12.13 9.32 1.50
C LEU A 141 11.38 9.83 2.75
N LEU A 142 11.56 9.17 3.90
CA LEU A 142 10.87 9.52 5.14
C LEU A 142 11.57 10.68 5.88
N SER A 143 10.78 11.59 6.44
CA SER A 143 11.26 12.53 7.47
C SER A 143 11.59 11.79 8.77
N VAL A 144 12.35 12.41 9.67
CA VAL A 144 12.76 11.80 10.95
C VAL A 144 11.57 11.22 11.73
N ARG A 145 10.52 12.03 11.96
CA ARG A 145 9.29 11.58 12.64
C ARG A 145 8.59 10.44 11.87
N ALA A 146 8.67 10.44 10.55
CA ALA A 146 8.03 9.41 9.74
C ALA A 146 8.83 8.09 9.76
N LYS A 147 10.15 8.13 9.98
CA LYS A 147 10.99 6.95 10.21
C LYS A 147 10.64 6.25 11.51
N GLU A 148 10.47 7.00 12.59
CA GLU A 148 10.05 6.45 13.89
C GLU A 148 8.74 5.67 13.75
N LEU A 149 7.73 6.28 13.12
CA LEU A 149 6.44 5.62 12.85
C LEU A 149 6.55 4.41 11.92
N TRP A 150 7.57 4.35 11.06
CA TRP A 150 7.80 3.20 10.17
C TRP A 150 8.51 2.06 10.91
N LEU A 151 9.43 2.38 11.81
CA LEU A 151 10.08 1.40 12.69
C LEU A 151 9.06 0.71 13.61
N ASP A 152 8.05 1.44 14.06
CA ASP A 152 6.93 0.89 14.87
C ASP A 152 6.12 -0.19 14.13
N LEU A 153 6.26 -0.33 12.81
CA LEU A 153 5.65 -1.41 12.03
C LEU A 153 6.31 -2.77 12.29
N GLY A 154 7.47 -2.81 12.94
CA GLY A 154 8.14 -4.03 13.38
C GLY A 154 8.95 -4.75 12.29
N PRO A 155 9.51 -5.94 12.62
CA PRO A 155 10.48 -6.63 11.78
C PRO A 155 9.99 -6.96 10.37
N ALA A 156 8.70 -7.28 10.22
CA ALA A 156 8.10 -7.60 8.91
C ALA A 156 8.25 -6.48 7.87
N TRP A 157 8.46 -5.22 8.29
CA TRP A 157 8.63 -4.05 7.42
C TRP A 157 10.05 -3.48 7.42
N ASN A 158 10.92 -3.99 8.28
CA ASN A 158 12.24 -3.41 8.57
C ASN A 158 13.39 -4.42 8.48
N THR A 159 13.09 -5.70 8.20
CA THR A 159 14.07 -6.77 8.03
C THR A 159 13.88 -7.43 6.65
N PRO A 160 14.95 -7.58 5.85
CA PRO A 160 14.89 -8.26 4.57
C PRO A 160 14.76 -9.79 4.67
#